data_AF-A0A812V3M2-F1
#
_entry.id   AF-A0A812V3M2-F1
#
_cell.length_a   1.000
_cell.length_b   1.000
_cell.length_c   1.000
_cell.angle_alpha   90.00
_cell.angle_beta   90.00
_cell.angle_gamma   90.00
#
_symmetry.space_group_name_H-M   'P 1'
#
loop_
_entity.id
_entity.type
_entity.pdbx_description
1 polymer ?
#
loop_
_entity_poly.entity_id
_entity_poly.type
_entity_poly.pdbx_seq_one_letter_code
_entity_poly.pdbx_strand_id
1 'polypeptide(L)'
;MFSHFTDHLHALPMDKFVSKSILEAIDEGKIKVPIWAITEDWKVMYSLLHAVNKYNKMHKEIFGDIEFSMPAPLSDENLQRINMTFLTYLESNELHALAGFLMFAHAAQGYGYVKTIPAFYGLWWISPELLNGYVQMSFREKLEKYLNPECKFYQYVRGLWVDAVVTLAVGGHADPVKRTTHMLPEGYQKIWTTMAEHDAIDVRFGVQIKSIDRQLHDELAPVIIKYTQDSSE
;
A
#
# COMPACT_ATOMS: atom_id res chain seq x y z
N MET A 1 4.53 21.86 25.46
CA MET A 1 5.97 21.90 25.80
C MET A 1 6.65 20.74 25.08
N PHE A 2 6.92 20.89 23.79
CA PHE A 2 7.87 20.03 23.07
C PHE A 2 8.88 20.97 22.46
N SER A 3 10.00 21.10 23.14
CA SER A 3 11.09 21.99 22.79
C SER A 3 11.77 21.49 21.53
N HIS A 4 11.96 22.40 20.59
CA HIS A 4 13.17 22.59 19.78
C HIS A 4 14.27 21.54 19.99
N PHE A 5 14.13 20.38 19.35
CA PHE A 5 15.27 19.63 18.84
C PHE A 5 15.38 19.98 17.36
N THR A 6 16.08 21.08 17.07
CA THR A 6 16.63 21.31 15.73
C THR A 6 17.84 20.41 15.57
N ASP A 7 17.61 19.10 15.54
CA ASP A 7 18.57 18.23 14.89
C ASP A 7 18.53 18.55 13.40
N HIS A 8 19.70 18.68 12.80
CA HIS A 8 19.90 18.80 11.35
C HIS A 8 19.51 17.50 10.62
N LEU A 9 18.38 16.90 10.97
CA LEU A 9 17.72 15.89 10.18
C LEU A 9 17.25 16.60 8.91
N HIS A 10 17.94 16.33 7.81
CA HIS A 10 17.53 16.73 6.47
C HIS A 10 16.23 15.99 6.10
N ALA A 11 15.13 16.35 6.74
CA ALA A 11 13.81 15.87 6.43
C ALA A 11 13.37 16.50 5.12
N LEU A 12 13.19 15.66 4.10
CA LEU A 12 12.63 16.07 2.82
C LEU A 12 11.12 15.83 2.83
N PRO A 13 10.33 16.73 2.21
CA PRO A 13 8.97 16.42 1.79
C PRO A 13 8.94 15.11 0.99
N MET A 14 7.88 14.33 1.18
CA MET A 14 7.73 13.00 0.60
C MET A 14 7.86 13.00 -0.93
N ASP A 15 7.23 13.96 -1.61
CA ASP A 15 7.31 14.13 -3.07
C ASP A 15 8.76 14.36 -3.54
N LYS A 16 9.53 15.14 -2.78
CA LYS A 16 10.94 15.41 -3.07
C LYS A 16 11.81 14.19 -2.78
N PHE A 17 11.54 13.48 -1.69
CA PHE A 17 12.26 12.25 -1.35
C PHE A 17 12.08 11.18 -2.44
N VAL A 18 10.84 10.93 -2.87
CA VAL A 18 10.53 9.98 -3.94
C VAL A 18 11.16 10.40 -5.27
N SER A 19 10.99 11.67 -5.67
CA SER A 19 11.57 12.18 -6.92
C SER A 19 13.10 12.06 -6.92
N LYS A 20 13.76 12.41 -5.80
CA LYS A 20 15.21 12.31 -5.66
C LYS A 20 15.68 10.85 -5.76
N SER A 21 15.00 9.93 -5.07
CA SER A 21 15.33 8.50 -5.13
C SER A 21 15.24 7.94 -6.55
N ILE A 22 14.27 8.39 -7.35
CA ILE A 22 14.13 7.98 -8.75
C ILE A 22 15.25 8.57 -9.61
N LEU A 23 15.56 9.86 -9.44
CA LEU A 23 16.61 10.53 -10.20
C LEU A 23 17.99 9.91 -9.90
N GLU A 24 18.29 9.63 -8.64
CA GLU A 24 19.51 8.91 -8.23
C GLU A 24 19.61 7.54 -8.92
N ALA A 25 18.51 6.77 -8.96
CA ALA A 25 18.48 5.48 -9.65
C ALA A 25 18.62 5.60 -11.18
N ILE A 26 18.19 6.71 -11.79
CA ILE A 26 18.43 7.00 -13.22
C ILE A 26 19.91 7.31 -13.44
N ASP A 27 20.51 8.14 -12.60
CA ASP A 27 21.92 8.54 -12.70
C ASP A 27 22.87 7.35 -12.49
N GLU A 28 22.49 6.42 -11.62
CA GLU A 28 23.17 5.13 -11.41
C GLU A 28 22.95 4.12 -12.55
N GLY A 29 22.12 4.44 -13.54
CA GLY A 29 21.81 3.57 -14.68
C GLY A 29 20.88 2.39 -14.36
N LYS A 30 20.26 2.37 -13.18
CA LYS A 30 19.31 1.34 -12.73
C LYS A 30 17.94 1.49 -13.38
N ILE A 31 17.61 2.70 -13.86
CA ILE A 31 16.38 3.02 -14.58
C ILE A 31 16.73 3.58 -15.95
N LYS A 32 16.21 2.97 -17.01
CA LYS A 32 16.35 3.47 -18.38
C LYS A 32 15.18 4.39 -18.69
N VAL A 33 15.47 5.62 -19.08
CA VAL A 33 14.48 6.62 -19.50
C VAL A 33 14.57 6.88 -21.01
N PRO A 34 13.45 7.13 -21.68
CA PRO A 34 13.45 7.44 -23.11
C PRO A 34 14.00 8.85 -23.36
N ILE A 35 14.53 9.05 -24.57
CA ILE A 35 15.20 10.30 -24.98
C ILE A 35 14.25 11.52 -24.92
N TRP A 36 12.94 11.31 -25.07
CA TRP A 36 11.95 12.40 -25.01
C TRP A 36 11.65 12.89 -23.59
N ALA A 37 12.06 12.16 -22.54
CA ALA A 37 11.90 12.58 -21.15
C ALA A 37 12.98 13.62 -20.77
N ILE A 38 12.83 14.83 -21.30
CA ILE A 38 13.87 15.87 -21.27
C ILE A 38 14.00 16.50 -19.87
N THR A 39 12.89 16.68 -19.15
CA THR A 39 12.88 17.29 -17.81
C THR A 39 12.90 16.22 -16.71
N GLU A 40 13.40 16.58 -15.52
CA GLU A 40 13.36 15.71 -14.34
C GLU A 40 11.94 15.23 -14.02
N ASP A 41 10.95 16.12 -14.10
CA ASP A 41 9.55 15.76 -13.88
C ASP A 41 9.05 14.66 -14.85
N TRP A 42 9.40 14.76 -16.14
CA TRP A 42 9.02 13.75 -17.12
C TRP A 42 9.77 12.44 -16.92
N LYS A 43 11.05 12.48 -16.53
CA LYS A 43 11.83 11.29 -16.18
C LYS A 43 11.22 10.56 -15.00
N VAL A 44 10.90 11.30 -13.93
CA VAL A 44 10.25 10.76 -12.72
C VAL A 44 8.89 10.16 -13.07
N MET A 45 8.07 10.89 -13.81
CA MET A 45 6.73 10.45 -14.19
C MET A 45 6.76 9.17 -15.03
N TYR A 46 7.58 9.15 -16.09
CA TYR A 46 7.74 7.97 -16.93
C TYR A 46 8.19 6.76 -16.10
N SER A 47 9.19 6.95 -15.23
CA SER A 47 9.77 5.87 -14.42
C SER A 47 8.74 5.28 -13.46
N LEU A 48 7.93 6.13 -12.82
CA LEU A 48 6.83 5.69 -11.96
C LEU A 48 5.77 4.92 -12.75
N LEU A 49 5.26 5.48 -13.84
CA LEU A 49 4.22 4.83 -14.65
C LEU A 49 4.72 3.49 -15.22
N HIS A 50 5.95 3.44 -15.70
CA HIS A 50 6.56 2.22 -16.21
C HIS A 50 6.67 1.15 -15.11
N ALA A 51 7.17 1.52 -13.93
CA ALA A 51 7.33 0.59 -12.82
C ALA A 51 5.99 0.12 -12.24
N VAL A 52 4.98 0.99 -12.14
CA VAL A 52 3.62 0.60 -11.69
C VAL A 52 2.99 -0.40 -12.66
N ASN A 53 3.05 -0.14 -13.97
CA ASN A 53 2.52 -1.09 -14.95
C ASN A 53 3.21 -2.46 -14.87
N LYS A 54 4.54 -2.47 -14.69
CA LYS A 54 5.31 -3.70 -14.48
C LYS A 54 4.93 -4.39 -13.17
N TYR A 55 4.81 -3.64 -12.09
CA TYR A 55 4.39 -4.14 -10.78
C TYR A 55 3.02 -4.81 -10.84
N ASN A 56 2.03 -4.15 -11.44
CA ASN A 56 0.66 -4.67 -11.56
C ASN A 56 0.61 -6.00 -12.31
N LYS A 57 1.36 -6.10 -13.42
CA LYS A 57 1.48 -7.34 -14.20
C LYS A 57 2.08 -8.47 -13.35
N MET A 58 3.20 -8.20 -12.69
CA MET A 58 3.89 -9.20 -11.88
C MET A 58 3.09 -9.63 -10.66
N HIS A 59 2.41 -8.68 -10.02
CA HIS A 59 1.53 -8.96 -8.89
C HIS A 59 0.41 -9.92 -9.30
N LYS A 60 -0.26 -9.65 -10.43
CA LYS A 60 -1.28 -10.55 -11.00
C LYS A 60 -0.71 -11.92 -11.40
N GLU A 61 0.52 -12.01 -11.88
CA GLU A 61 1.18 -13.30 -12.17
C GLU A 61 1.44 -14.13 -10.91
N ILE A 62 1.77 -13.47 -9.78
CA ILE A 62 2.07 -14.16 -8.52
C ILE A 62 0.78 -14.57 -7.80
N PHE A 63 -0.15 -13.63 -7.67
CA PHE A 63 -1.30 -13.74 -6.78
C PHE A 63 -2.63 -14.01 -7.49
N GLY A 64 -2.70 -13.83 -8.80
CA GLY A 64 -3.97 -13.80 -9.53
C GLY A 64 -4.79 -12.56 -9.20
N ASP A 65 -6.11 -12.68 -9.30
CA ASP A 65 -7.04 -11.62 -8.93
C ASP A 65 -7.40 -11.76 -7.43
N ILE A 66 -6.95 -10.83 -6.59
CA ILE A 66 -7.30 -10.76 -5.17
C ILE A 66 -8.32 -9.63 -4.96
N GLU A 67 -9.49 -9.95 -4.45
CA GLU A 67 -10.48 -8.95 -4.03
C GLU A 67 -10.71 -9.04 -2.51
N PHE A 68 -10.21 -8.03 -1.78
CA PHE A 68 -10.44 -7.80 -0.34
C PHE A 68 -10.32 -9.04 0.57
N SER A 69 -9.43 -9.99 0.24
CA SER A 69 -9.23 -11.21 1.01
C SER A 69 -7.76 -11.61 1.10
N MET A 70 -7.50 -12.66 1.88
CA MET A 70 -6.19 -13.30 1.91
C MET A 70 -5.94 -14.00 0.56
N PRO A 71 -4.74 -13.87 -0.03
CA PRO A 71 -4.42 -14.61 -1.25
C PRO A 71 -4.61 -16.10 -1.03
N ALA A 72 -5.08 -16.79 -2.08
CA ALA A 72 -5.05 -18.24 -2.10
C ALA A 72 -3.60 -18.75 -1.88
N PRO A 73 -3.42 -19.98 -1.36
CA PRO A 73 -2.10 -20.58 -1.25
C PRO A 73 -1.35 -20.48 -2.58
N LEU A 74 -0.16 -19.89 -2.54
CA LEU A 74 0.69 -19.72 -3.72
C LEU A 74 1.33 -21.06 -4.11
N SER A 75 1.62 -21.21 -5.40
CA SER A 75 2.45 -22.33 -5.87
C SER A 75 3.87 -22.24 -5.31
N ASP A 76 4.55 -23.38 -5.17
CA ASP A 76 5.95 -23.42 -4.72
C ASP A 76 6.86 -22.56 -5.61
N GLU A 77 6.60 -22.52 -6.91
CA GLU A 77 7.31 -21.65 -7.86
C GLU A 77 7.13 -20.17 -7.51
N ASN A 78 5.89 -19.71 -7.29
CA ASN A 78 5.62 -18.32 -6.95
C ASN A 78 6.17 -17.96 -5.56
N LEU A 79 6.11 -18.87 -4.58
CA LEU A 79 6.74 -18.69 -3.28
C LEU A 79 8.25 -18.52 -3.42
N GLN A 80 8.91 -19.37 -4.22
CA GLN A 80 10.34 -19.27 -4.44
C GLN A 80 10.72 -17.97 -5.17
N ARG A 81 9.91 -17.49 -6.12
CA ARG A 81 10.10 -16.21 -6.82
C ARG A 81 10.08 -15.00 -5.88
N ILE A 82 9.36 -15.06 -4.77
CA ILE A 82 9.25 -13.96 -3.80
C ILE A 82 9.94 -14.27 -2.45
N ASN A 83 10.71 -15.35 -2.35
CA ASN A 83 11.41 -15.74 -1.13
C ASN A 83 12.67 -14.87 -0.93
N MET A 84 12.46 -13.59 -0.68
CA MET A 84 13.48 -12.57 -0.51
C MET A 84 12.91 -11.36 0.23
N THR A 85 13.73 -10.35 0.50
CA THR A 85 13.23 -9.09 1.05
C THR A 85 12.46 -8.31 -0.01
N PHE A 86 11.53 -7.44 0.41
CA PHE A 86 10.74 -6.67 -0.54
C PHE A 86 11.61 -5.74 -1.40
N LEU A 87 12.66 -5.15 -0.83
CA LEU A 87 13.62 -4.35 -1.59
C LEU A 87 14.35 -5.19 -2.65
N THR A 88 14.86 -6.37 -2.29
CA THR A 88 15.51 -7.28 -3.24
C THR A 88 14.57 -7.68 -4.38
N TYR A 89 13.28 -7.89 -4.06
CA TYR A 89 12.27 -8.13 -5.09
C TYR A 89 12.11 -6.94 -6.04
N LEU A 90 12.05 -5.71 -5.52
CA LEU A 90 11.94 -4.52 -6.37
C LEU A 90 13.17 -4.36 -7.27
N GLU A 91 14.38 -4.52 -6.72
CA GLU A 91 15.63 -4.36 -7.45
C GLU A 91 15.80 -5.42 -8.55
N SER A 92 15.63 -6.70 -8.21
CA SER A 92 15.77 -7.82 -9.14
C SER A 92 14.76 -7.80 -10.29
N ASN A 93 13.63 -7.10 -10.10
CA ASN A 93 12.59 -6.97 -11.12
C ASN A 93 12.56 -5.58 -11.77
N GLU A 94 13.63 -4.79 -11.66
CA GLU A 94 13.76 -3.46 -12.28
C GLU A 94 12.64 -2.46 -11.86
N LEU A 95 12.16 -2.57 -10.62
CA LEU A 95 11.11 -1.72 -10.03
C LEU A 95 11.70 -0.62 -9.12
N HIS A 96 12.96 -0.23 -9.35
CA HIS A 96 13.69 0.76 -8.56
C HIS A 96 12.92 2.08 -8.35
N ALA A 97 12.11 2.49 -9.33
CA ALA A 97 11.32 3.72 -9.24
C ALA A 97 10.28 3.69 -8.09
N LEU A 98 9.89 2.51 -7.62
CA LEU A 98 8.93 2.36 -6.52
C LEU A 98 9.62 2.30 -5.14
N ALA A 99 10.94 2.07 -5.08
CA ALA A 99 11.64 1.76 -3.84
C ALA A 99 11.51 2.89 -2.79
N GLY A 100 11.76 4.14 -3.19
CA GLY A 100 11.63 5.29 -2.28
C GLY A 100 10.20 5.48 -1.75
N PHE A 101 9.20 5.37 -2.64
CA PHE A 101 7.80 5.48 -2.27
C PHE A 101 7.37 4.38 -1.30
N LEU A 102 7.68 3.12 -1.62
CA LEU A 102 7.29 1.96 -0.82
C LEU A 102 8.04 1.89 0.52
N MET A 103 9.29 2.39 0.57
CA MET A 103 10.04 2.52 1.81
C MET A 103 9.31 3.43 2.80
N PHE A 104 8.82 4.58 2.34
CA PHE A 104 8.01 5.46 3.18
C PHE A 104 6.65 4.84 3.51
N ALA A 105 5.92 4.31 2.53
CA ALA A 105 4.56 3.80 2.72
C ALA A 105 4.51 2.73 3.83
N HIS A 106 5.44 1.77 3.80
CA HIS A 106 5.53 0.74 4.84
C HIS A 106 6.01 1.28 6.19
N ALA A 107 7.05 2.12 6.20
CA ALA A 107 7.62 2.62 7.45
C ALA A 107 6.64 3.55 8.19
N ALA A 108 5.95 4.43 7.47
CA ALA A 108 4.99 5.38 8.04
C ALA A 108 3.77 4.70 8.66
N GLN A 109 3.39 3.53 8.16
CA GLN A 109 2.26 2.73 8.66
C GLN A 109 2.67 1.72 9.74
N GLY A 110 3.96 1.64 10.09
CA GLY A 110 4.47 0.72 11.11
C GLY A 110 4.69 -0.72 10.64
N TYR A 111 4.65 -0.98 9.33
CA TYR A 111 4.89 -2.31 8.76
C TYR A 111 6.38 -2.68 8.64
N GLY A 112 7.28 -1.75 8.95
CA GLY A 112 8.73 -1.95 8.91
C GLY A 112 9.39 -1.43 7.62
N TYR A 113 10.66 -1.79 7.41
CA TYR A 113 11.44 -1.32 6.27
C TYR A 113 11.44 -2.32 5.12
N VAL A 114 11.31 -1.84 3.89
CA VAL A 114 11.34 -2.68 2.66
C VAL A 114 12.61 -3.54 2.55
N LYS A 115 13.72 -3.09 3.16
CA LYS A 115 15.00 -3.82 3.20
C LYS A 115 14.99 -5.07 4.10
N THR A 116 14.02 -5.19 5.00
CA THR A 116 13.97 -6.28 6.01
C THR A 116 12.70 -7.11 5.92
N ILE A 117 11.58 -6.53 5.47
CA ILE A 117 10.33 -7.29 5.37
C ILE A 117 10.40 -8.29 4.20
N PRO A 118 9.81 -9.50 4.34
CA PRO A 118 9.65 -10.42 3.22
C PRO A 118 8.80 -9.80 2.10
N ALA A 119 9.17 -10.09 0.84
CA ALA A 119 8.45 -9.57 -0.33
C ALA A 119 6.98 -9.99 -0.34
N PHE A 120 6.65 -11.18 0.17
CA PHE A 120 5.26 -11.64 0.31
C PHE A 120 4.36 -10.62 1.04
N TYR A 121 4.77 -10.14 2.21
CA TYR A 121 3.97 -9.18 2.98
C TYR A 121 3.94 -7.79 2.34
N GLY A 122 5.06 -7.39 1.70
CA GLY A 122 5.12 -6.15 0.93
C GLY A 122 4.12 -6.12 -0.21
N LEU A 123 4.13 -7.17 -1.04
CA LEU A 123 3.26 -7.34 -2.19
C LEU A 123 1.79 -7.54 -1.79
N TRP A 124 1.53 -8.25 -0.70
CA TRP A 124 0.17 -8.46 -0.23
C TRP A 124 -0.46 -7.17 0.29
N TRP A 125 0.29 -6.37 1.06
CA TRP A 125 -0.20 -5.08 1.54
C TRP A 125 -0.38 -4.07 0.40
N ILE A 126 0.62 -3.96 -0.49
CA ILE A 126 0.61 -3.02 -1.60
C ILE A 126 -0.06 -3.67 -2.80
N SER A 127 -1.38 -3.74 -2.79
CA SER A 127 -2.14 -4.24 -3.95
C SER A 127 -1.99 -3.30 -5.16
N PRO A 128 -2.17 -3.80 -6.39
CA PRO A 128 -2.20 -2.97 -7.60
C PRO A 128 -3.16 -1.79 -7.47
N GLU A 129 -4.34 -2.01 -6.89
CA GLU A 129 -5.35 -0.98 -6.74
C GLU A 129 -4.92 0.12 -5.77
N LEU A 130 -4.28 -0.26 -4.65
CA LEU A 130 -3.72 0.70 -3.69
C LEU A 130 -2.58 1.52 -4.31
N LEU A 131 -1.63 0.85 -4.96
CA LEU A 131 -0.49 1.51 -5.61
C LEU A 131 -0.96 2.45 -6.73
N ASN A 132 -1.89 1.98 -7.56
CA ASN A 132 -2.46 2.75 -8.65
C ASN A 132 -3.08 4.03 -8.12
N GLY A 133 -3.87 3.98 -7.06
CA GLY A 133 -4.50 5.19 -6.56
C GLY A 133 -3.53 6.21 -5.99
N TYR A 134 -2.43 5.80 -5.34
CA TYR A 134 -1.40 6.75 -4.92
C TYR A 134 -0.75 7.44 -6.13
N VAL A 135 -0.39 6.68 -7.15
CA VAL A 135 0.24 7.22 -8.35
C VAL A 135 -0.73 8.10 -9.14
N GLN A 136 -2.00 7.73 -9.21
CA GLN A 136 -3.03 8.54 -9.87
C GLN A 136 -3.25 9.88 -9.16
N MET A 137 -3.26 9.91 -7.81
CA MET A 137 -3.34 11.16 -7.07
C MET A 137 -2.17 12.08 -7.39
N SER A 138 -0.94 11.57 -7.31
CA SER A 138 0.26 12.36 -7.61
C SER A 138 0.32 12.80 -9.09
N PHE A 139 -0.09 11.93 -10.02
CA PHE A 139 -0.07 12.25 -11.44
C PHE A 139 -1.12 13.31 -11.80
N ARG A 140 -2.33 13.19 -11.25
CA ARG A 140 -3.39 14.20 -11.40
C ARG A 140 -2.91 15.57 -10.93
N GLU A 141 -2.37 15.66 -9.71
CA GLU A 141 -1.90 16.93 -9.15
C GLU A 141 -0.84 17.60 -10.05
N LYS A 142 0.14 16.82 -10.53
CA LYS A 142 1.15 17.32 -11.47
C LYS A 142 0.53 17.75 -12.81
N LEU A 143 -0.33 16.92 -13.40
CA LEU A 143 -0.96 17.22 -14.69
C LEU A 143 -1.83 18.48 -14.60
N GLU A 144 -2.56 18.64 -13.51
CA GLU A 144 -3.40 19.81 -13.26
C GLU A 144 -2.59 21.10 -13.14
N LYS A 145 -1.37 21.04 -12.61
CA LYS A 145 -0.45 22.19 -12.56
C LYS A 145 0.02 22.62 -13.95
N TYR A 146 0.20 21.70 -14.90
CA TYR A 146 0.60 22.03 -16.27
C TYR A 146 -0.58 22.48 -17.15
N LEU A 147 -1.79 22.04 -16.85
CA LEU A 147 -3.00 22.43 -17.57
C LEU A 147 -3.55 23.77 -17.01
N ASN A 148 -3.34 24.86 -17.77
CA ASN A 148 -3.69 26.23 -17.41
C ASN A 148 -5.20 26.40 -17.00
N PRO A 149 -5.53 26.92 -15.79
CA PRO A 149 -6.88 26.91 -15.22
C PRO A 149 -7.91 27.95 -15.76
N GLU A 150 -7.54 28.84 -16.68
CA GLU A 150 -8.39 30.00 -17.02
C GLU A 150 -9.60 29.74 -17.95
N CYS A 151 -9.81 28.52 -18.45
CA CYS A 151 -10.92 28.24 -19.36
C CYS A 151 -12.09 27.51 -18.67
N LYS A 152 -13.24 28.18 -18.49
CA LYS A 152 -14.42 27.65 -17.74
C LYS A 152 -15.08 26.41 -18.38
N PHE A 153 -15.13 26.33 -19.70
CA PHE A 153 -15.62 25.13 -20.41
C PHE A 153 -14.69 23.94 -20.20
N TYR A 154 -13.39 24.22 -20.10
CA TYR A 154 -12.37 23.24 -19.82
C TYR A 154 -12.53 22.65 -18.41
N GLN A 155 -12.92 23.42 -17.39
CA GLN A 155 -12.98 22.95 -15.99
C GLN A 155 -13.89 21.72 -15.75
N TYR A 156 -15.03 21.58 -16.45
CA TYR A 156 -15.94 20.43 -16.28
C TYR A 156 -15.52 19.21 -17.11
N VAL A 157 -15.13 19.42 -18.37
CA VAL A 157 -14.70 18.33 -19.28
C VAL A 157 -13.29 17.81 -18.91
N ARG A 158 -12.46 18.68 -18.32
CA ARG A 158 -11.10 18.39 -17.82
C ARG A 158 -11.11 17.35 -16.71
N GLY A 159 -12.07 17.40 -15.78
CA GLY A 159 -12.14 16.41 -14.71
C GLY A 159 -12.24 15.00 -15.28
N LEU A 160 -13.25 14.75 -16.12
CA LEU A 160 -13.45 13.44 -16.74
C LEU A 160 -12.29 13.02 -17.66
N TRP A 161 -11.69 13.97 -18.39
CA TRP A 161 -10.59 13.66 -19.31
C TRP A 161 -9.26 13.39 -18.58
N VAL A 162 -8.94 14.17 -17.54
CA VAL A 162 -7.78 13.94 -16.66
C VAL A 162 -7.92 12.60 -15.97
N ASP A 163 -9.11 12.29 -15.42
CA ASP A 163 -9.40 11.00 -14.80
C ASP A 163 -9.16 9.85 -15.77
N ALA A 164 -9.67 9.96 -17.00
CA ALA A 164 -9.49 8.94 -18.02
C ALA A 164 -8.02 8.75 -18.39
N VAL A 165 -7.28 9.83 -18.65
CA VAL A 165 -5.84 9.76 -19.02
C VAL A 165 -5.00 9.19 -17.89
N VAL A 166 -5.24 9.64 -16.65
CA VAL A 166 -4.51 9.17 -15.47
C VAL A 166 -4.80 7.68 -15.23
N THR A 167 -6.05 7.26 -15.35
CA THR A 167 -6.47 5.85 -15.21
C THR A 167 -5.82 4.97 -16.28
N LEU A 168 -5.85 5.42 -17.54
CA LEU A 168 -5.23 4.71 -18.66
C LEU A 168 -3.70 4.62 -18.51
N ALA A 169 -3.04 5.69 -18.08
CA ALA A 169 -1.58 5.72 -17.95
C ALA A 169 -1.06 4.79 -16.83
N VAL A 170 -1.80 4.71 -15.72
CA VAL A 170 -1.45 3.87 -14.56
C VAL A 170 -1.84 2.40 -14.77
N GLY A 171 -2.69 2.11 -15.76
CA GLY A 171 -3.00 0.73 -16.16
C GLY A 171 -4.07 0.04 -15.31
N GLY A 172 -4.97 0.79 -14.66
CA GLY A 172 -6.03 0.19 -13.85
C GLY A 172 -6.90 1.22 -13.11
N HIS A 173 -7.99 0.73 -12.52
CA HIS A 173 -8.89 1.55 -11.70
C HIS A 173 -8.28 1.79 -10.31
N ALA A 174 -8.27 3.03 -9.84
CA ALA A 174 -7.82 3.44 -8.51
C ALA A 174 -8.95 3.51 -7.47
N ASP A 175 -10.03 2.77 -7.69
CA ASP A 175 -11.22 2.84 -6.85
C ASP A 175 -10.94 2.76 -5.33
N PRO A 176 -9.89 2.06 -4.83
CA PRO A 176 -9.65 2.00 -3.40
C PRO A 176 -8.91 3.19 -2.79
N VAL A 177 -8.21 4.09 -3.50
CA VAL A 177 -7.59 5.23 -2.78
C VAL A 177 -8.59 6.29 -2.35
N LYS A 178 -9.75 6.37 -3.02
CA LYS A 178 -10.92 7.05 -2.44
C LYS A 178 -11.42 6.32 -1.19
N ARG A 179 -11.25 5.00 -1.09
CA ARG A 179 -11.75 4.14 0.00
C ARG A 179 -10.78 3.98 1.19
N THR A 180 -9.47 4.05 0.99
CA THR A 180 -8.43 3.81 2.02
C THR A 180 -8.35 4.92 3.07
N THR A 181 -9.10 6.00 2.88
CA THR A 181 -9.19 7.14 3.82
C THR A 181 -10.61 7.32 4.38
N HIS A 182 -11.48 6.31 4.30
CA HIS A 182 -12.82 6.39 4.89
C HIS A 182 -12.75 6.29 6.41
N MET A 183 -12.75 7.44 7.07
CA MET A 183 -12.83 7.53 8.52
C MET A 183 -14.29 7.36 8.95
N LEU A 184 -14.52 6.51 9.96
CA LEU A 184 -15.78 6.52 10.70
C LEU A 184 -15.71 7.59 11.79
N PRO A 185 -16.70 8.49 11.90
CA PRO A 185 -16.75 9.49 12.96
C PRO A 185 -16.61 8.90 14.37
N GLU A 186 -17.11 7.68 14.56
CA GLU A 186 -17.07 6.91 15.81
C GLU A 186 -15.79 6.09 15.98
N GLY A 187 -14.91 6.10 14.98
CA GLY A 187 -13.70 5.28 14.89
C GLY A 187 -13.97 3.85 14.42
N TYR A 188 -12.92 3.18 13.92
CA TYR A 188 -13.04 1.80 13.40
C TYR A 188 -13.42 0.77 14.48
N GLN A 189 -13.22 1.07 15.77
CA GLN A 189 -13.70 0.22 16.86
C GLN A 189 -15.21 -0.03 16.77
N LYS A 190 -15.99 0.95 16.29
CA LYS A 190 -17.44 0.84 16.18
C LYS A 190 -17.87 -0.30 15.24
N ILE A 191 -17.08 -0.61 14.22
CA ILE A 191 -17.34 -1.76 13.34
C ILE A 191 -17.34 -3.04 14.17
N TRP A 192 -16.24 -3.28 14.90
CA TRP A 192 -16.03 -4.50 15.69
C TRP A 192 -17.06 -4.65 16.81
N THR A 193 -17.40 -3.57 17.52
CA THR A 193 -18.43 -3.64 18.57
C THR A 193 -19.81 -3.94 18.00
N THR A 194 -20.15 -3.34 16.86
CA THR A 194 -21.45 -3.58 16.20
C THR A 194 -21.56 -5.02 15.70
N MET A 195 -20.47 -5.58 15.16
CA MET A 195 -20.43 -7.00 14.78
C MET A 195 -20.63 -7.91 15.99
N ALA A 196 -19.94 -7.64 17.10
CA ALA A 196 -20.07 -8.43 18.32
C ALA A 196 -21.51 -8.39 18.89
N GLU A 197 -22.15 -7.22 18.88
CA GLU A 197 -23.55 -7.04 19.31
C GLU A 197 -24.53 -7.75 18.37
N HIS A 198 -24.38 -7.56 17.06
CA HIS A 198 -25.27 -8.12 16.04
C HIS A 198 -25.24 -9.66 16.03
N ASP A 199 -24.05 -10.25 16.11
CA ASP A 199 -23.85 -11.70 16.07
C ASP A 199 -23.91 -12.36 17.46
N ALA A 200 -24.24 -11.58 18.50
CA ALA A 200 -24.29 -12.01 19.90
C ALA A 200 -23.01 -12.75 20.35
N ILE A 201 -21.84 -12.26 19.92
CA ILE A 201 -20.54 -12.85 20.26
C ILE A 201 -20.26 -12.64 21.74
N ASP A 202 -19.98 -13.71 22.48
CA ASP A 202 -19.58 -13.65 23.89
C ASP A 202 -18.15 -13.08 24.03
N VAL A 203 -18.06 -11.75 24.11
CA VAL A 203 -16.81 -11.02 24.33
C VAL A 203 -16.66 -10.68 25.80
N ARG A 204 -15.62 -11.23 26.44
CA ARG A 204 -15.33 -11.02 27.86
C ARG A 204 -13.99 -10.32 28.05
N PHE A 205 -14.01 -9.16 28.69
CA PHE A 205 -12.82 -8.41 29.10
C PHE A 205 -12.35 -8.82 30.50
N GLY A 206 -11.10 -8.50 30.85
CA GLY A 206 -10.53 -8.84 32.16
C GLY A 206 -10.34 -10.35 32.38
N VAL A 207 -10.33 -11.14 31.31
CA VAL A 207 -10.18 -12.60 31.36
C VAL A 207 -8.71 -12.99 31.37
N GLN A 208 -8.30 -13.76 32.39
CA GLN A 208 -7.01 -14.43 32.43
C GLN A 208 -7.19 -15.91 32.09
N ILE A 209 -6.83 -16.27 30.85
CA ILE A 209 -6.86 -17.65 30.37
C ILE A 209 -5.86 -18.50 31.16
N LYS A 210 -6.33 -19.63 31.71
CA LYS A 210 -5.53 -20.60 32.46
C LYS A 210 -5.16 -21.83 31.62
N SER A 211 -6.10 -22.31 30.80
CA SER A 211 -5.84 -23.42 29.89
C SER A 211 -6.82 -23.44 28.72
N ILE A 212 -6.39 -24.00 27.59
CA ILE A 212 -7.22 -24.25 26.41
C ILE A 212 -7.10 -25.74 26.08
N ASP A 213 -8.24 -26.44 26.01
CA ASP A 213 -8.32 -27.81 25.53
C ASP A 213 -9.16 -27.86 24.25
N ARG A 214 -8.55 -28.28 23.16
CA ARG A 214 -9.17 -28.37 21.83
C ARG A 214 -9.85 -29.72 21.58
N GLN A 215 -9.66 -30.71 22.46
CA GLN A 215 -10.26 -32.04 22.36
C GLN A 215 -10.02 -32.72 21.01
N LEU A 216 -8.77 -32.71 20.50
CA LEU A 216 -8.38 -33.12 19.14
C LEU A 216 -8.75 -34.57 18.72
N HIS A 217 -9.26 -35.38 19.64
CA HIS A 217 -9.73 -36.74 19.37
C HIS A 217 -11.18 -36.78 18.87
N ASP A 218 -11.92 -35.67 18.95
CA ASP A 218 -13.29 -35.52 18.45
C ASP A 218 -13.43 -34.17 17.72
N GLU A 219 -13.63 -34.22 16.41
CA GLU A 219 -13.74 -33.03 15.55
C GLU A 219 -14.98 -32.16 15.85
N LEU A 220 -16.00 -32.72 16.49
CA LEU A 220 -17.23 -32.02 16.84
C LEU A 220 -17.22 -31.49 18.28
N ALA A 221 -16.24 -31.87 19.09
CA ALA A 221 -16.16 -31.45 20.47
C ALA A 221 -15.86 -29.94 20.57
N PRO A 222 -16.51 -29.23 21.53
CA PRO A 222 -16.27 -27.80 21.70
C PRO A 222 -14.87 -27.53 22.26
N VAL A 223 -14.31 -26.35 21.99
CA VAL A 223 -13.08 -25.92 22.67
C VAL A 223 -13.42 -25.56 24.12
N ILE A 224 -12.72 -26.17 25.09
CA ILE A 224 -12.89 -25.88 26.51
C ILE A 224 -11.82 -24.87 26.94
N ILE A 225 -12.26 -23.70 27.41
CA ILE A 225 -11.38 -22.65 27.91
C ILE A 225 -11.60 -22.51 29.42
N LYS A 226 -10.55 -22.70 30.22
CA LYS A 226 -10.58 -22.40 31.65
C LYS A 226 -9.94 -21.04 31.87
N TYR A 227 -10.61 -20.17 32.61
CA TYR A 227 -10.13 -18.83 32.88
C TYR A 227 -10.61 -18.34 34.24
N THR A 228 -9.94 -17.31 34.75
CA THR A 228 -10.47 -16.44 35.81
C THR A 228 -10.83 -15.10 35.19
N GLN A 229 -11.85 -14.43 35.70
CA GLN A 229 -12.24 -13.11 35.22
C GLN A 229 -12.31 -12.20 36.43
N ASP A 230 -11.54 -11.11 36.39
CA ASP A 230 -11.61 -10.11 37.44
C ASP A 230 -12.99 -9.44 37.35
N SER A 231 -13.72 -9.44 38.47
CA SER A 231 -14.95 -8.66 38.61
C SER A 231 -14.58 -7.21 38.86
N SER A 232 -14.11 -6.51 37.84
CA SER A 232 -14.00 -5.05 37.86
C SER A 232 -15.28 -4.47 37.26
N GLU A 233 -16.13 -3.91 38.13
CA GLU A 233 -17.21 -2.97 37.78
C GLU A 233 -16.68 -1.74 37.02
#